data_AF-A0A2D6MHM5-F1
#
_entry.id   AF-A0A2D6MHM5-F1
#
_cell.length_a   1.000
_cell.length_b   1.000
_cell.length_c   1.000
_cell.angle_alpha   90.00
_cell.angle_beta   90.00
_cell.angle_gamma   90.00
#
_symmetry.space_group_name_H-M   'P 1'
#
loop_
_entity.id
_entity.type
_entity.pdbx_description
1 polymer ?
#
loop_
_entity_poly.entity_id
_entity_poly.type
_entity_poly.pdbx_seq_one_letter_code
_entity_poly.pdbx_strand_id
1 'polypeptide(L)'
;MISIVALGNAATAIAEKFGDTPNYHVYKMNNKVKRNSKYQFRLKTYDTPEEYEHNIPDVKKFFKDVDEHVQFIIVGASYSSNYALGILEQLKDKRLDIFYIKPDTDLLTGIPRLLENTAFGVLQEYARSGLFRSMTIFSNLNLENILQHIPVKEYYETLNTSIFSTIHYLNYFEHSEPEIGQVSKPADINRIRTVGMLDMKTLEEKWIFDIDTERELCYYMCINEKRLKEEGGLHRKIVNILKEKPRNAFRKISYAIYETPLPQDFGFCVAHTNAIQKNS
;
A
#
# COMPACT_ATOMS: atom_id res chain seq x y z
N MET A 1 -14.92 3.04 10.38
CA MET A 1 -14.25 1.83 9.87
C MET A 1 -13.67 2.14 8.51
N ILE A 2 -12.72 1.32 8.04
CA ILE A 2 -12.14 1.45 6.70
C ILE A 2 -12.67 0.29 5.84
N SER A 3 -13.15 0.59 4.63
CA SER A 3 -13.55 -0.44 3.67
C SER A 3 -12.36 -0.82 2.79
N ILE A 4 -11.87 -2.06 2.92
CA ILE A 4 -10.86 -2.65 2.03
C ILE A 4 -11.58 -3.25 0.83
N VAL A 5 -11.30 -2.76 -0.37
CA VAL A 5 -11.87 -3.28 -1.62
C VAL A 5 -10.75 -3.91 -2.43
N ALA A 6 -10.85 -5.21 -2.72
CA ALA A 6 -9.82 -5.95 -3.43
C ALA A 6 -10.29 -6.43 -4.80
N LEU A 7 -9.53 -6.07 -5.83
CA LEU A 7 -9.81 -6.41 -7.22
C LEU A 7 -8.88 -7.52 -7.75
N GLY A 8 -9.46 -8.67 -8.05
CA GLY A 8 -8.75 -9.84 -8.56
C GLY A 8 -8.31 -10.81 -7.45
N ASN A 9 -7.80 -11.98 -7.87
CA ASN A 9 -7.44 -13.07 -6.95
C ASN A 9 -6.28 -12.69 -6.01
N ALA A 10 -5.22 -12.08 -6.54
CA ALA A 10 -4.04 -11.73 -5.76
C ALA A 10 -4.34 -10.64 -4.72
N ALA A 11 -5.06 -9.58 -5.12
CA ALA A 11 -5.51 -8.54 -4.19
C ALA A 11 -6.44 -9.13 -3.12
N THR A 12 -7.33 -10.05 -3.50
CA THR A 12 -8.22 -10.73 -2.54
C THR A 12 -7.42 -11.48 -1.47
N ALA A 13 -6.35 -12.19 -1.85
CA ALA A 13 -5.53 -12.94 -0.90
C ALA A 13 -4.84 -12.03 0.13
N ILE A 14 -4.45 -10.81 -0.25
CA ILE A 14 -3.94 -9.79 0.68
C ILE A 14 -5.09 -9.31 1.59
N ALA A 15 -6.23 -8.95 0.99
CA ALA A 15 -7.36 -8.38 1.71
C ALA A 15 -7.99 -9.34 2.73
N GLU A 16 -7.93 -10.65 2.48
CA GLU A 16 -8.42 -11.67 3.42
C GLU A 16 -7.74 -11.59 4.80
N LYS A 17 -6.48 -11.17 4.86
CA LYS A 17 -5.74 -10.98 6.11
C LYS A 17 -6.31 -9.86 6.99
N PHE A 18 -7.05 -8.92 6.42
CA PHE A 18 -7.75 -7.87 7.18
C PHE A 18 -9.05 -8.36 7.82
N GLY A 19 -9.58 -9.52 7.39
CA GLY A 19 -10.88 -10.02 7.82
C GLY A 19 -10.95 -10.35 9.31
N ASP A 20 -9.81 -10.66 9.93
CA ASP A 20 -9.71 -10.98 11.36
C ASP A 20 -9.52 -9.74 12.24
N THR A 21 -9.38 -8.55 11.64
CA THR A 21 -9.19 -7.30 12.37
C THR A 21 -10.50 -6.48 12.38
N PRO A 22 -11.02 -6.08 13.55
CA PRO A 22 -12.37 -5.52 13.68
C PRO A 22 -12.57 -4.13 13.05
N ASN A 23 -11.48 -3.47 12.62
CA ASN A 23 -11.52 -2.10 12.12
C ASN A 23 -11.85 -2.01 10.61
N TYR A 24 -12.00 -3.15 9.93
CA TYR A 24 -12.13 -3.23 8.48
C TYR A 24 -13.39 -3.95 8.01
N HIS A 25 -14.02 -3.40 6.96
CA HIS A 25 -14.94 -4.16 6.12
C HIS A 25 -14.23 -4.62 4.85
N VAL A 26 -14.19 -5.92 4.60
CA VAL A 26 -13.40 -6.49 3.50
C VAL A 26 -14.30 -6.91 2.34
N TYR A 27 -14.30 -6.13 1.27
CA TYR A 27 -15.00 -6.39 0.01
C TYR A 27 -14.07 -7.09 -0.98
N LYS A 28 -14.45 -8.29 -1.42
CA LYS A 28 -13.62 -9.16 -2.27
C LYS A 28 -14.26 -9.33 -3.64
N MET A 29 -13.55 -8.96 -4.70
CA MET A 29 -14.03 -9.08 -6.08
C MET A 29 -13.08 -9.97 -6.88
N ASN A 30 -13.47 -11.21 -7.19
CA ASN A 30 -12.63 -12.14 -7.94
C ASN A 30 -13.44 -13.21 -8.66
N ASN A 31 -12.79 -13.97 -9.55
CA ASN A 31 -13.45 -14.99 -10.36
C ASN A 31 -13.66 -16.34 -9.64
N LYS A 32 -13.07 -16.53 -8.44
CA LYS A 32 -13.23 -17.74 -7.62
C LYS A 32 -14.46 -17.70 -6.71
N VAL A 33 -15.09 -16.53 -6.52
CA VAL A 33 -16.35 -16.39 -5.78
C VAL A 33 -17.44 -17.22 -6.46
N LYS A 34 -18.02 -18.19 -5.74
CA LYS A 34 -19.09 -19.05 -6.28
C LYS A 34 -20.44 -18.34 -6.33
N ARG A 35 -20.76 -17.55 -5.30
CA ARG A 35 -22.03 -16.84 -5.16
C ARG A 35 -21.79 -15.45 -4.56
N ASN A 36 -22.44 -14.44 -5.14
CA ASN A 36 -22.37 -13.08 -4.60
C ASN A 36 -22.99 -13.01 -3.20
N SER A 37 -22.37 -12.22 -2.34
CA SER A 37 -22.84 -11.93 -0.98
C SER A 37 -22.59 -10.45 -0.66
N LYS A 38 -22.80 -10.04 0.60
CA LYS A 38 -22.52 -8.66 1.03
C LYS A 38 -21.06 -8.25 0.80
N TYR A 39 -20.12 -9.19 0.93
CA TYR A 39 -18.68 -8.91 0.92
C TYR A 39 -17.92 -9.67 -0.18
N GLN A 40 -18.62 -10.44 -1.01
CA GLN A 40 -18.01 -11.19 -2.10
C GLN A 40 -18.76 -10.95 -3.40
N PHE A 41 -18.03 -10.59 -4.45
CA PHE A 41 -18.56 -10.35 -5.78
C PHE A 41 -17.80 -11.19 -6.81
N ARG A 42 -18.53 -11.98 -7.60
CA ARG A 42 -17.96 -12.80 -8.67
C ARG A 42 -17.69 -11.94 -9.89
N LEU A 43 -16.42 -11.86 -10.26
CA LEU A 43 -16.00 -11.24 -11.52
C LEU A 43 -16.14 -12.24 -12.66
N LYS A 44 -16.65 -11.75 -13.80
CA LYS A 44 -16.56 -12.45 -15.07
C LYS A 44 -15.14 -12.36 -15.62
N THR A 45 -14.73 -13.38 -16.36
CA THR A 45 -13.45 -13.43 -17.05
C THR A 45 -13.67 -13.45 -18.54
N TYR A 46 -12.75 -12.85 -19.27
CA TYR A 46 -12.73 -12.78 -20.73
C TYR A 46 -11.30 -13.04 -21.22
N ASP A 47 -11.14 -13.15 -22.54
CA ASP A 47 -9.87 -13.53 -23.14
C ASP A 47 -9.05 -12.31 -23.58
N THR A 48 -9.70 -11.17 -23.79
CA THR A 48 -9.06 -9.92 -24.23
C THR A 48 -9.28 -8.76 -23.25
N PRO A 49 -8.33 -7.81 -23.10
CA PRO A 49 -8.50 -6.64 -22.23
C PRO A 49 -9.75 -5.80 -22.57
N GLU A 50 -10.05 -5.64 -23.86
CA GLU A 50 -11.16 -4.83 -24.36
C GLU A 50 -12.52 -5.39 -23.93
N GLU A 51 -12.66 -6.71 -23.83
CA GLU A 51 -13.88 -7.33 -23.31
C GLU A 51 -14.11 -7.00 -21.84
N TYR A 52 -13.05 -6.84 -21.03
CA TYR A 52 -13.21 -6.40 -19.65
C TYR A 52 -13.73 -4.96 -19.57
N GLU A 53 -13.21 -4.06 -20.41
CA GLU A 53 -13.67 -2.67 -20.46
C GLU A 53 -15.12 -2.57 -20.95
N HIS A 54 -15.51 -3.37 -21.95
CA HIS A 54 -16.89 -3.39 -22.44
C HIS A 54 -17.90 -3.96 -21.43
N ASN A 55 -17.44 -4.84 -20.54
CA ASN A 55 -18.29 -5.58 -19.62
C ASN A 55 -18.03 -5.24 -18.13
N ILE A 56 -17.73 -3.98 -17.84
CA ILE A 56 -17.56 -3.48 -16.47
C ILE A 56 -18.82 -3.84 -15.63
N PRO A 57 -18.68 -4.52 -14.48
CA PRO A 57 -19.82 -4.88 -13.66
C PRO A 57 -20.44 -3.67 -12.96
N ASP A 58 -21.77 -3.62 -12.90
CA ASP A 58 -22.48 -2.71 -11.98
C ASP A 58 -22.39 -3.24 -10.55
N VAL A 59 -21.66 -2.50 -9.72
CA VAL A 59 -21.35 -2.83 -8.33
C VAL A 59 -21.95 -1.84 -7.35
N LYS A 60 -22.81 -0.91 -7.81
CA LYS A 60 -23.48 0.07 -6.95
C LYS A 60 -24.25 -0.58 -5.80
N LYS A 61 -24.98 -1.67 -6.10
CA LYS A 61 -25.70 -2.43 -5.07
C LYS A 61 -24.76 -3.17 -4.12
N PHE A 62 -23.63 -3.65 -4.63
CA PHE A 62 -22.61 -4.33 -3.82
C PHE A 62 -21.95 -3.36 -2.82
N PHE A 63 -21.70 -2.12 -3.25
CA PHE A 63 -21.10 -1.07 -2.42
C PHE A 63 -22.10 -0.16 -1.70
N LYS A 64 -23.37 -0.56 -1.59
CA LYS A 64 -24.40 0.25 -0.94
C LYS A 64 -24.08 0.62 0.52
N ASP A 65 -23.34 -0.25 1.23
CA ASP A 65 -22.96 -0.06 2.64
C ASP A 65 -21.43 0.17 2.76
N VAL A 66 -20.75 0.59 1.69
CA VAL A 66 -19.29 0.86 1.74
C VAL A 66 -19.03 2.10 2.60
N ASP A 67 -17.99 2.02 3.43
CA ASP A 67 -17.58 3.15 4.27
C ASP A 67 -17.08 4.33 3.42
N GLU A 68 -17.02 5.51 4.03
CA GLU A 68 -16.54 6.72 3.35
C GLU A 68 -15.05 6.65 2.99
N HIS A 69 -14.23 6.03 3.85
CA HIS A 69 -12.83 5.79 3.58
C HIS A 69 -12.63 4.40 2.97
N VAL A 70 -12.23 4.39 1.70
CA VAL A 70 -12.01 3.17 0.91
C VAL A 70 -10.53 3.01 0.57
N GLN A 71 -10.01 1.81 0.82
CA GLN A 71 -8.69 1.40 0.40
C GLN A 71 -8.82 0.34 -0.67
N PHE A 72 -8.45 0.68 -1.90
CA PHE A 72 -8.58 -0.16 -3.07
C PHE A 72 -7.26 -0.87 -3.37
N ILE A 73 -7.23 -2.18 -3.17
CA ILE A 73 -6.06 -3.02 -3.45
C ILE A 73 -6.17 -3.62 -4.84
N ILE A 74 -5.14 -3.40 -5.65
CA ILE A 74 -5.05 -3.91 -7.01
C ILE A 74 -3.65 -4.46 -7.28
N VAL A 75 -3.59 -5.57 -8.01
CA VAL A 75 -2.33 -6.13 -8.52
C VAL A 75 -2.29 -5.93 -10.02
N GLY A 76 -1.16 -5.40 -10.50
CA GLY A 76 -0.89 -5.20 -11.91
C GLY A 76 -0.80 -6.50 -12.72
N ALA A 77 -0.58 -6.36 -14.03
CA ALA A 77 -0.47 -7.44 -15.03
C ALA A 77 -1.65 -8.43 -15.17
N SER A 78 -2.66 -8.37 -14.30
CA SER A 78 -3.82 -9.25 -14.33
C SER A 78 -4.93 -8.70 -15.23
N TYR A 79 -5.65 -9.55 -15.97
CA TYR A 79 -6.80 -9.11 -16.76
C TYR A 79 -7.88 -8.40 -15.93
N SER A 80 -8.05 -8.81 -14.66
CA SER A 80 -8.98 -8.14 -13.74
C SER A 80 -8.63 -6.69 -13.47
N SER A 81 -7.38 -6.24 -13.66
CA SER A 81 -7.01 -4.85 -13.47
C SER A 81 -7.70 -3.90 -14.45
N ASN A 82 -8.15 -4.39 -15.63
CA ASN A 82 -8.91 -3.61 -16.59
C ASN A 82 -10.27 -3.12 -16.04
N TYR A 83 -10.85 -3.83 -15.06
CA TYR A 83 -12.06 -3.34 -14.40
C TYR A 83 -11.82 -2.17 -13.46
N ALA A 84 -10.56 -1.85 -13.11
CA ALA A 84 -10.24 -0.95 -12.01
C ALA A 84 -10.90 0.42 -12.15
N LEU A 85 -10.75 1.05 -13.31
CA LEU A 85 -11.29 2.39 -13.54
C LEU A 85 -12.81 2.40 -13.49
N GLY A 86 -13.46 1.44 -14.13
CA GLY A 86 -14.93 1.32 -14.12
C GLY A 86 -15.52 1.01 -12.74
N ILE A 87 -14.77 0.31 -11.88
CA ILE A 87 -15.16 0.07 -10.50
C ILE A 87 -14.90 1.32 -9.63
N LEU A 88 -13.73 1.95 -9.79
CA LEU A 88 -13.37 3.17 -9.05
C LEU A 88 -14.30 4.34 -9.39
N GLU A 89 -14.77 4.44 -10.63
CA GLU A 89 -15.78 5.44 -11.02
C GLU A 89 -17.08 5.30 -10.21
N GLN A 90 -17.49 4.07 -9.90
CA GLN A 90 -18.67 3.80 -9.08
C GLN A 90 -18.44 4.10 -7.58
N LEU A 91 -17.20 4.38 -7.19
CA LEU A 91 -16.77 4.78 -5.85
C LEU A 91 -16.23 6.23 -5.81
N LYS A 92 -16.42 7.02 -6.88
CA LYS A 92 -15.81 8.35 -7.02
C LYS A 92 -16.18 9.36 -5.94
N ASP A 93 -17.33 9.17 -5.29
CA ASP A 93 -17.80 10.04 -4.21
C ASP A 93 -17.19 9.66 -2.84
N LYS A 94 -16.24 8.71 -2.81
CA LYS A 94 -15.56 8.22 -1.61
C LYS A 94 -14.15 8.77 -1.49
N ARG A 95 -13.62 8.75 -0.27
CA ARG A 95 -12.21 9.02 0.00
C ARG A 95 -11.38 7.78 -0.36
N LEU A 96 -10.78 7.79 -1.55
CA LEU A 96 -10.07 6.65 -2.15
C LEU A 96 -8.55 6.70 -1.91
N ASP A 97 -8.00 5.63 -1.32
CA ASP A 97 -6.58 5.31 -1.41
C ASP A 97 -6.37 4.09 -2.31
N ILE A 98 -5.39 4.17 -3.20
CA ILE A 98 -4.97 3.05 -4.03
C ILE A 98 -3.76 2.38 -3.39
N PHE A 99 -3.81 1.06 -3.26
CA PHE A 99 -2.67 0.21 -2.92
C PHE A 99 -2.35 -0.64 -4.14
N TYR A 100 -1.35 -0.20 -4.90
CA TYR A 100 -0.93 -0.85 -6.14
C TYR A 100 0.20 -1.81 -5.85
N ILE A 101 -0.03 -3.10 -6.11
CA ILE A 101 0.99 -4.13 -6.02
C ILE A 101 1.53 -4.37 -7.42
N LYS A 102 2.75 -3.91 -7.65
CA LYS A 102 3.54 -4.17 -8.84
C LYS A 102 4.06 -5.61 -8.78
N PRO A 103 3.65 -6.48 -9.73
CA PRO A 103 4.19 -7.82 -9.82
C PRO A 103 5.67 -7.77 -10.24
N ASP A 104 6.39 -8.88 -10.09
CA ASP A 104 7.67 -9.03 -10.79
C ASP A 104 7.43 -8.96 -12.30
N THR A 105 8.12 -8.05 -12.97
CA THR A 105 7.93 -7.76 -14.39
C THR A 105 9.06 -8.25 -15.28
N ASP A 106 10.13 -8.83 -14.71
CA ASP A 106 11.34 -9.21 -15.44
C ASP A 106 11.07 -10.29 -16.49
N LEU A 107 10.14 -11.20 -16.18
CA LEU A 107 9.73 -12.29 -17.06
C LEU A 107 8.35 -12.07 -17.70
N LEU A 108 7.72 -10.89 -17.48
CA LEU A 108 6.43 -10.57 -18.08
C LEU A 108 6.59 -10.15 -19.55
N THR A 109 5.88 -10.84 -20.43
CA THR A 109 5.85 -10.56 -21.87
C THR A 109 4.42 -10.51 -22.39
N GLY A 110 4.21 -9.91 -23.57
CA GLY A 110 2.91 -9.84 -24.23
C GLY A 110 1.87 -9.02 -23.46
N ILE A 111 0.61 -9.49 -23.46
CA ILE A 111 -0.54 -8.78 -22.87
C ILE A 111 -0.34 -8.44 -21.39
N PRO A 112 0.10 -9.35 -20.49
CA PRO A 112 0.35 -9.01 -19.10
C PRO A 112 1.29 -7.79 -18.88
N ARG A 113 2.34 -7.63 -19.69
CA ARG A 113 3.23 -6.46 -19.62
C ARG A 113 2.50 -5.18 -20.04
N LEU A 114 1.66 -5.25 -21.06
CA LEU A 114 0.84 -4.11 -21.50
C LEU A 114 -0.20 -3.73 -20.44
N LEU A 115 -0.84 -4.71 -19.80
CA LEU A 115 -1.77 -4.48 -18.70
C LEU A 115 -1.11 -3.83 -17.49
N GLU A 116 0.10 -4.28 -17.14
CA GLU A 116 0.92 -3.65 -16.11
C GLU A 116 1.24 -2.20 -16.47
N ASN A 117 1.71 -1.93 -17.68
CA ASN A 117 2.01 -0.58 -18.14
C ASN A 117 0.79 0.35 -18.09
N THR A 118 -0.36 -0.16 -18.52
CA THR A 118 -1.60 0.60 -18.58
C THR A 118 -2.12 0.89 -17.17
N ALA A 119 -2.30 -0.14 -16.34
CA ALA A 119 -2.82 0.02 -14.99
C ALA A 119 -1.90 0.90 -14.12
N PHE A 120 -0.58 0.65 -14.16
CA PHE A 120 0.38 1.42 -13.38
C PHE A 120 0.46 2.88 -13.83
N GLY A 121 0.52 3.14 -15.15
CA GLY A 121 0.61 4.50 -15.67
C GLY A 121 -0.65 5.31 -15.39
N VAL A 122 -1.82 4.75 -15.73
CA VAL A 122 -3.09 5.48 -15.65
C VAL A 122 -3.48 5.79 -14.20
N LEU A 123 -3.32 4.84 -13.27
CA LEU A 123 -3.66 5.07 -11.86
C LEU A 123 -2.76 6.15 -11.21
N GLN A 124 -1.50 6.25 -11.64
CA GLN A 124 -0.62 7.32 -11.16
C GLN A 124 -1.04 8.71 -11.66
N GLU A 125 -1.48 8.83 -12.90
CA GLU A 125 -2.01 10.10 -13.43
C GLU A 125 -3.29 10.53 -12.70
N TYR A 126 -4.17 9.58 -12.37
CA TYR A 126 -5.34 9.85 -11.54
C TYR A 126 -4.95 10.24 -10.10
N ALA A 127 -3.91 9.63 -9.52
CA ALA A 127 -3.38 10.05 -8.23
C ALA A 127 -2.85 11.49 -8.29
N ARG A 128 -2.07 11.85 -9.32
CA ARG A 128 -1.52 13.20 -9.48
C ARG A 128 -2.56 14.29 -9.71
N SER A 129 -3.62 13.98 -10.45
CA SER A 129 -4.74 14.92 -10.69
C SER A 129 -5.63 15.14 -9.46
N GLY A 130 -5.40 14.38 -8.38
CA GLY A 130 -6.15 14.51 -7.14
C GLY A 130 -7.45 13.72 -7.09
N LEU A 131 -7.70 12.84 -8.06
CA LEU A 131 -8.87 11.94 -8.03
C LEU A 131 -8.78 10.96 -6.86
N PHE A 132 -7.58 10.51 -6.52
CA PHE A 132 -7.31 9.68 -5.35
C PHE A 132 -6.66 10.51 -4.25
N ARG A 133 -6.93 10.17 -2.99
CA ARG A 133 -6.24 10.76 -1.83
C ARG A 133 -4.76 10.42 -1.88
N SER A 134 -4.45 9.16 -2.15
CA SER A 134 -3.08 8.67 -2.32
C SER A 134 -3.03 7.41 -3.18
N MET A 135 -1.86 7.14 -3.74
CA MET A 135 -1.49 5.87 -4.35
C MET A 135 -0.20 5.37 -3.69
N THR A 136 -0.29 4.24 -2.99
CA THR A 136 0.85 3.58 -2.35
C THR A 136 1.29 2.41 -3.22
N ILE A 137 2.55 2.40 -3.62
CA ILE A 137 3.12 1.39 -4.51
C ILE A 137 3.92 0.39 -3.69
N PHE A 138 3.71 -0.90 -3.98
CA PHE A 138 4.48 -2.02 -3.44
C PHE A 138 5.04 -2.83 -4.61
N SER A 139 6.31 -3.25 -4.56
CA SER A 139 6.90 -4.17 -5.52
C SER A 139 7.12 -5.53 -4.88
N ASN A 140 6.57 -6.58 -5.49
CA ASN A 140 6.82 -7.95 -5.05
C ASN A 140 8.31 -8.29 -5.10
N LEU A 141 9.01 -7.82 -6.15
CA LEU A 141 10.44 -8.04 -6.32
C LEU A 141 11.25 -7.40 -5.19
N ASN A 142 10.95 -6.15 -4.84
CA ASN A 142 11.62 -5.46 -3.75
C ASN A 142 11.31 -6.13 -2.41
N LEU A 143 10.06 -6.50 -2.16
CA LEU A 143 9.69 -7.23 -0.94
C LEU A 143 10.42 -8.55 -0.80
N GLU A 144 10.52 -9.33 -1.87
CA GLU A 144 11.29 -10.57 -1.90
C GLU A 144 12.76 -10.33 -1.54
N ASN A 145 13.38 -9.30 -2.12
CA ASN A 145 14.77 -8.93 -1.84
C ASN A 145 15.00 -8.48 -0.39
N ILE A 146 14.00 -7.86 0.23
CA ILE A 146 14.04 -7.43 1.64
C ILE A 146 13.93 -8.62 2.58
N LEU A 147 12.96 -9.50 2.33
CA LEU A 147 12.62 -10.62 3.20
C LEU A 147 13.68 -11.73 3.13
N GLN A 148 14.25 -11.95 1.94
CA GLN A 148 15.27 -12.96 1.63
C GLN A 148 14.84 -14.40 1.94
N HIS A 149 15.40 -15.37 1.20
CA HIS A 149 15.27 -16.81 1.50
C HIS A 149 13.84 -17.35 1.68
N ILE A 150 12.85 -16.81 0.95
CA ILE A 150 11.46 -17.24 1.08
C ILE A 150 11.27 -18.61 0.38
N PRO A 151 10.75 -19.64 1.06
CA PRO A 151 10.41 -20.90 0.41
C PRO A 151 9.34 -20.69 -0.66
N VAL A 152 9.51 -21.32 -1.84
CA VAL A 152 8.60 -21.16 -3.00
C VAL A 152 7.12 -21.41 -2.65
N LYS A 153 6.84 -22.38 -1.76
CA LYS A 153 5.46 -22.70 -1.32
C LYS A 153 4.83 -21.59 -0.46
N GLU A 154 5.65 -20.83 0.24
CA GLU A 154 5.25 -19.77 1.17
C GLU A 154 5.38 -18.38 0.55
N TYR A 155 5.84 -18.30 -0.71
CA TYR A 155 6.17 -17.07 -1.40
C TYR A 155 5.09 -15.99 -1.26
N TYR A 156 3.91 -16.26 -1.83
CA TYR A 156 2.82 -15.29 -1.80
C TYR A 156 2.26 -15.07 -0.40
N GLU A 157 2.28 -16.10 0.45
CA GLU A 157 1.74 -15.96 1.81
C GLU A 157 2.60 -15.02 2.66
N THR A 158 3.93 -15.14 2.56
CA THR A 158 4.89 -14.27 3.22
C THR A 158 4.78 -12.83 2.70
N LEU A 159 4.78 -12.65 1.38
CA LEU A 159 4.63 -11.33 0.75
C LEU A 159 3.31 -10.66 1.15
N ASN A 160 2.19 -11.37 1.04
CA ASN A 160 0.87 -10.85 1.39
C ASN A 160 0.79 -10.47 2.87
N THR A 161 1.44 -11.23 3.75
CA THR A 161 1.52 -10.92 5.19
C THR A 161 2.31 -9.66 5.46
N SER A 162 3.43 -9.45 4.74
CA SER A 162 4.22 -8.23 4.84
C SER A 162 3.45 -6.99 4.32
N ILE A 163 2.76 -7.12 3.18
CA ILE A 163 1.91 -6.07 2.61
C ILE A 163 0.78 -5.72 3.58
N PHE A 164 0.03 -6.73 4.07
CA PHE A 164 -1.02 -6.54 5.07
C PHE A 164 -0.51 -5.79 6.30
N SER A 165 0.60 -6.26 6.89
CA SER A 165 1.18 -5.66 8.10
C SER A 165 1.55 -4.20 7.86
N THR A 166 2.16 -3.91 6.72
CA THR A 166 2.55 -2.55 6.33
C THR A 166 1.32 -1.65 6.23
N ILE A 167 0.29 -2.05 5.48
CA ILE A 167 -0.94 -1.26 5.32
C ILE A 167 -1.66 -1.08 6.66
N HIS A 168 -1.74 -2.13 7.48
CA HIS A 168 -2.35 -2.08 8.81
C HIS A 168 -1.66 -1.03 9.70
N TYR A 169 -0.33 -1.02 9.75
CA TYR A 169 0.41 -0.05 10.54
C TYR A 169 0.33 1.37 9.98
N LEU A 170 0.31 1.55 8.66
CA LEU A 170 0.04 2.88 8.08
C LEU A 170 -1.32 3.43 8.53
N ASN A 171 -2.34 2.58 8.59
CA ASN A 171 -3.65 2.95 9.12
C ASN A 171 -3.60 3.26 10.62
N TYR A 172 -2.86 2.45 11.40
CA TYR A 172 -2.66 2.70 12.83
C TYR A 172 -2.00 4.06 13.08
N PHE A 173 -0.94 4.42 12.34
CA PHE A 173 -0.27 5.72 12.50
C PHE A 173 -1.14 6.90 12.09
N GLU A 174 -2.01 6.75 11.08
CA GLU A 174 -2.94 7.81 10.67
C GLU A 174 -4.01 8.09 11.74
N HIS A 175 -4.31 7.11 12.60
CA HIS A 175 -5.42 7.17 13.56
C HIS A 175 -5.01 7.11 15.04
N SER A 176 -3.71 7.14 15.33
CA SER A 176 -3.17 7.06 16.70
C SER A 176 -2.17 8.17 16.95
N GLU A 177 -2.12 8.66 18.19
CA GLU A 177 -1.14 9.66 18.61
C GLU A 177 0.22 8.99 18.94
N PRO A 178 1.35 9.58 18.48
CA PRO A 178 2.67 9.08 18.85
C PRO A 178 3.05 9.50 20.27
N GLU A 179 3.95 8.71 20.88
CA GLU A 179 4.60 9.06 22.16
C GLU A 179 5.46 10.32 22.00
N ILE A 180 6.21 10.41 20.89
CA ILE A 180 7.08 11.55 20.59
C ILE A 180 7.05 11.87 19.10
N GLY A 181 7.12 13.16 18.80
CA GLY A 181 7.30 13.67 17.45
C GLY A 181 5.98 14.08 16.83
N GLN A 182 6.06 14.52 15.58
CA GLN A 182 4.88 14.90 14.81
C GLN A 182 5.08 14.44 13.37
N VAL A 183 4.09 13.70 12.88
CA VAL A 183 4.01 13.31 11.48
C VAL A 183 3.69 14.57 10.67
N SER A 184 4.60 14.96 9.76
CA SER A 184 4.29 16.08 8.86
C SER A 184 3.16 15.66 7.92
N LYS A 185 2.21 16.56 7.69
CA LYS A 185 1.21 16.35 6.65
C LYS A 185 1.90 16.62 5.31
N PRO A 186 2.02 15.61 4.42
CA PRO A 186 2.60 15.83 3.10
C PRO A 186 1.75 16.84 2.32
N ALA A 187 2.38 17.56 1.40
CA ALA A 187 1.68 18.47 0.50
C ALA A 187 0.63 17.71 -0.32
N ASP A 188 -0.51 18.34 -0.57
CA ASP A 188 -1.63 17.73 -1.31
C ASP A 188 -1.24 17.24 -2.71
N ILE A 189 -0.20 17.81 -3.32
CA ILE A 189 0.29 17.37 -4.63
C ILE A 189 1.10 16.07 -4.57
N ASN A 190 1.61 15.68 -3.39
CA ASN A 190 2.49 14.53 -3.20
C ASN A 190 1.68 13.25 -2.90
N ARG A 191 0.83 12.86 -3.85
CA ARG A 191 -0.14 11.76 -3.69
C ARG A 191 0.42 10.37 -3.97
N ILE A 192 1.54 10.27 -4.67
CA ILE A 192 2.20 8.98 -4.92
C ILE A 192 3.19 8.73 -3.79
N ARG A 193 3.20 7.51 -3.25
CA ARG A 193 4.09 7.13 -2.16
C ARG A 193 4.53 5.68 -2.19
N THR A 194 5.61 5.40 -1.48
CA THR A 194 6.11 4.06 -1.16
C THR A 194 6.41 3.97 0.34
N VAL A 195 6.77 2.77 0.80
CA VAL A 195 7.18 2.51 2.17
C VAL A 195 8.55 1.82 2.17
N GLY A 196 9.43 2.23 3.07
CA GLY A 196 10.67 1.53 3.40
C GLY A 196 10.55 0.88 4.77
N MET A 197 10.99 -0.37 4.88
CA MET A 197 11.13 -1.05 6.18
C MET A 197 12.44 -0.59 6.83
N LEU A 198 12.40 -0.22 8.11
CA LEU A 198 13.57 0.28 8.81
C LEU A 198 14.34 -0.85 9.50
N ASP A 199 15.66 -0.85 9.36
CA ASP A 199 16.53 -1.50 10.34
C ASP A 199 16.54 -0.64 11.62
N MET A 200 15.98 -1.14 12.72
CA MET A 200 15.82 -0.35 13.94
C MET A 200 17.13 -0.06 14.70
N LYS A 201 18.26 -0.64 14.29
CA LYS A 201 19.58 -0.32 14.84
C LYS A 201 20.22 0.85 14.10
N THR A 202 20.10 0.89 12.77
CA THR A 202 20.79 1.88 11.92
C THR A 202 19.85 2.94 11.32
N LEU A 203 18.54 2.71 11.38
CA LEU A 203 17.50 3.43 10.63
C LEU A 203 17.75 3.43 9.11
N GLU A 204 18.40 2.40 8.59
CA GLU A 204 18.54 2.18 7.16
C GLU A 204 17.19 1.78 6.54
N GLU A 205 16.86 2.41 5.42
CA GLU A 205 15.61 2.21 4.70
C GLU A 205 15.75 1.08 3.68
N LYS A 206 14.95 0.03 3.84
CA LYS A 206 14.77 -1.02 2.84
C LYS A 206 13.48 -0.78 2.07
N TRP A 207 13.58 -0.16 0.89
CA TRP A 207 12.43 0.31 0.12
C TRP A 207 11.62 -0.82 -0.53
N ILE A 208 10.32 -0.89 -0.22
CA ILE A 208 9.36 -1.83 -0.82
C ILE A 208 9.06 -1.47 -2.29
N PHE A 209 9.38 -0.25 -2.70
CA PHE A 209 9.44 0.16 -4.10
C PHE A 209 10.40 1.34 -4.19
N ASP A 210 11.30 1.32 -5.17
CA ASP A 210 12.27 2.40 -5.39
C ASP A 210 11.57 3.60 -6.04
N ILE A 211 11.34 4.65 -5.24
CA ILE A 211 10.59 5.82 -5.67
C ILE A 211 11.51 6.89 -6.27
N ASP A 212 11.15 7.37 -7.45
CA ASP A 212 11.78 8.49 -8.12
C ASP A 212 11.48 9.82 -7.41
N THR A 213 12.53 10.58 -7.14
CA THR A 213 12.44 11.97 -6.64
C THR A 213 11.61 12.11 -5.37
N GLU A 214 12.08 11.52 -4.27
CA GLU A 214 11.46 11.69 -2.95
C GLU A 214 11.37 13.16 -2.54
N ARG A 215 10.18 13.60 -2.13
CA ARG A 215 9.92 14.98 -1.70
C ARG A 215 9.74 15.09 -0.18
N GLU A 216 8.96 14.21 0.39
CA GLU A 216 8.63 14.27 1.82
C GLU A 216 8.74 12.88 2.41
N LEU A 217 9.52 12.76 3.48
CA LEU A 217 9.75 11.50 4.19
C LEU A 217 9.25 11.61 5.62
N CYS A 218 8.53 10.58 6.06
CA CYS A 218 8.15 10.44 7.45
C CYS A 218 8.61 9.10 8.01
N TYR A 219 9.38 9.15 9.10
CA TYR A 219 9.88 7.99 9.82
C TYR A 219 8.95 7.65 10.98
N TYR A 220 8.44 6.43 10.98
CA TYR A 220 7.59 5.86 12.02
C TYR A 220 8.39 4.78 12.72
N MET A 221 8.69 4.97 14.00
CA MET A 221 9.47 4.01 14.80
C MET A 221 8.57 3.43 15.87
N CYS A 222 8.32 2.13 15.80
CA CYS A 222 7.57 1.39 16.79
C CYS A 222 8.56 0.71 17.73
N ILE A 223 8.59 1.15 18.98
CA ILE A 223 9.55 0.71 19.98
C ILE A 223 8.80 -0.01 21.09
N ASN A 224 9.32 -1.16 21.50
CA ASN A 224 8.69 -1.94 22.57
C ASN A 224 8.71 -1.17 23.90
N GLU A 225 7.68 -1.40 24.70
CA GLU A 225 7.44 -0.72 25.98
C GLU A 225 8.67 -0.74 26.92
N LYS A 226 9.33 -1.89 27.03
CA LYS A 226 10.50 -2.07 27.89
C LYS A 226 11.64 -1.13 27.47
N ARG A 227 11.97 -1.08 26.19
CA ARG A 227 13.05 -0.25 25.66
C ARG A 227 12.72 1.24 25.78
N LEU A 228 11.47 1.63 25.54
CA LEU A 228 11.02 3.02 25.74
C LEU A 228 11.21 3.49 27.19
N LYS A 229 10.94 2.64 28.17
CA LYS A 229 11.05 2.97 29.60
C LYS A 229 12.48 2.90 30.14
N GLU A 230 13.27 1.93 29.70
CA GLU A 230 14.57 1.61 30.29
C GLU A 230 15.77 2.26 29.57
N GLU A 231 15.69 2.53 28.25
CA GLU A 231 16.84 3.04 27.50
C GLU A 231 17.00 4.56 27.61
N GLY A 232 17.83 4.98 28.58
CA GLY A 232 18.25 6.37 28.70
C GLY A 232 18.92 6.93 27.44
N GLY A 233 18.46 8.10 26.98
CA GLY A 233 19.03 8.80 25.83
C GLY A 233 18.60 8.27 24.45
N LEU A 234 17.67 7.31 24.40
CA LEU A 234 17.13 6.73 23.16
C LEU A 234 16.69 7.80 22.14
N HIS A 235 15.89 8.78 22.59
CA HIS A 235 15.42 9.88 21.73
C HIS A 235 16.59 10.65 21.10
N ARG A 236 17.62 10.99 21.88
CA ARG A 236 18.80 11.70 21.38
C ARG A 236 19.55 10.89 20.33
N LYS A 237 19.68 9.57 20.51
CA LYS A 237 20.31 8.67 19.53
C LYS A 237 19.53 8.68 18.21
N ILE A 238 18.21 8.47 18.26
CA ILE A 238 17.33 8.49 17.08
C ILE A 238 17.44 9.82 16.33
N VAL A 239 17.31 10.93 17.05
CA VAL A 239 17.36 12.27 16.45
C VAL A 239 18.72 12.57 15.81
N ASN A 240 19.82 12.10 16.40
CA ASN A 240 21.15 12.26 15.81
C ASN A 240 21.26 11.53 14.47
N ILE A 241 20.81 10.27 14.40
CA ILE A 241 20.80 9.50 13.14
C ILE A 241 19.94 10.22 12.08
N LEU A 242 18.75 10.69 12.45
CA LEU A 242 17.85 11.43 11.53
C LEU A 242 18.40 12.80 11.07
N LYS A 243 19.34 13.39 11.81
CA LYS A 243 20.03 14.63 11.40
C LYS A 243 21.12 14.38 10.38
N GLU A 244 21.70 13.18 10.35
CA GLU A 244 22.73 12.76 9.39
C GLU A 244 22.14 12.33 8.04
N LYS A 245 20.84 12.02 7.99
CA LYS A 245 20.14 11.69 6.74
C LYS A 245 20.22 12.85 5.74
N PRO A 246 20.40 12.56 4.42
CA PRO A 246 20.54 13.60 3.42
C PRO A 246 19.31 14.51 3.39
N ARG A 247 19.53 15.83 3.55
CA ARG A 247 18.51 16.88 3.44
C ARG A 247 18.85 17.77 2.26
N ASN A 248 17.85 18.07 1.44
CA ASN A 248 17.96 19.10 0.41
C ASN A 248 16.69 19.96 0.43
N ALA A 249 16.65 21.04 -0.36
CA ALA A 249 15.53 21.97 -0.40
C ALA A 249 14.17 21.30 -0.73
N PHE A 250 14.22 20.11 -1.33
CA PHE A 250 13.05 19.35 -1.74
C PHE A 250 12.77 18.14 -0.87
N ARG A 251 13.59 17.81 0.13
CA ARG A 251 13.47 16.61 0.98
C ARG A 251 13.22 17.00 2.42
N LYS A 252 11.94 17.06 2.81
CA LYS A 252 11.54 17.30 4.20
C LYS A 252 11.49 15.99 4.97
N ILE A 253 12.01 15.98 6.18
CA ILE A 253 12.02 14.82 7.07
C ILE A 253 11.20 15.13 8.32
N SER A 254 10.21 14.30 8.60
CA SER A 254 9.51 14.24 9.89
C SER A 254 9.67 12.87 10.53
N TYR A 255 9.38 12.77 11.82
CA TYR A 255 9.42 11.50 12.50
C TYR A 255 8.41 11.44 13.65
N ALA A 256 8.02 10.22 13.99
CA ALA A 256 7.16 9.90 15.11
C ALA A 256 7.58 8.56 15.73
N ILE A 257 7.49 8.48 17.05
CA ILE A 257 7.78 7.28 17.84
C ILE A 257 6.46 6.79 18.44
N TYR A 258 6.16 5.52 18.24
CA TYR A 258 4.99 4.83 18.77
C TYR A 258 5.45 3.71 19.69
N GLU A 259 4.66 3.41 20.72
CA GLU A 259 4.81 2.17 21.48
C GLU A 259 4.24 0.99 20.67
N THR A 260 4.88 -0.17 20.76
CA THR A 260 4.33 -1.42 20.25
C THR A 260 4.25 -2.49 21.34
N PRO A 261 3.17 -3.30 21.36
CA PRO A 261 3.07 -4.46 22.25
C PRO A 261 3.98 -5.63 21.80
N LEU A 262 4.58 -5.54 20.61
CA LEU A 262 5.48 -6.57 20.12
C LEU A 262 6.80 -6.56 20.91
N PRO A 263 7.43 -7.75 21.11
CA PRO A 263 8.70 -7.82 21.83
C PRO A 263 9.88 -7.21 21.06
N GLN A 264 9.73 -7.02 19.74
CA GLN A 264 10.77 -6.46 18.88
C GLN A 264 10.32 -5.12 18.32
N ASP A 265 11.29 -4.22 18.19
CA ASP A 265 11.10 -2.93 17.53
C ASP A 265 10.99 -3.14 16.01
N PHE A 266 10.20 -2.29 15.37
CA PHE A 266 10.13 -2.21 13.92
C PHE A 266 9.84 -0.77 13.51
N GLY A 267 10.00 -0.46 12.23
CA GLY A 267 9.70 0.87 11.77
C GLY A 267 9.52 0.94 10.28
N PHE A 268 8.92 2.05 9.86
CA PHE A 268 8.64 2.34 8.47
C PHE A 268 9.12 3.76 8.13
N CYS A 269 9.56 3.96 6.91
CA CYS A 269 9.74 5.27 6.32
C CYS A 269 8.75 5.42 5.17
N VAL A 270 7.89 6.43 5.19
CA VAL A 270 6.97 6.70 4.10
C VAL A 270 7.52 7.84 3.27
N ALA A 271 7.79 7.57 2.00
CA ALA A 271 8.28 8.56 1.05
C ALA A 271 7.17 8.96 0.08
N HIS A 272 6.94 10.26 -0.04
CA HIS A 272 5.94 10.87 -0.88
C HIS A 272 6.57 11.63 -2.04
N THR A 273 5.88 11.63 -3.18
CA THR A 273 6.27 12.38 -4.37
C THR A 273 5.05 12.79 -5.19
N ASN A 274 5.25 13.81 -6.03
CA ASN A 274 4.34 14.20 -7.09
C ASN A 274 4.81 13.70 -8.46
N ALA A 275 5.98 13.05 -8.55
CA ALA A 275 6.51 12.52 -9.80
C ALA A 275 5.82 11.20 -10.19
N ILE A 276 5.60 10.98 -11.49
CA ILE A 276 5.20 9.66 -12.00
C ILE A 276 6.42 8.75 -11.93
N GLN A 277 6.19 7.53 -11.48
CA GLN A 277 7.18 6.46 -11.36
C GLN A 277 7.26 5.72 -12.69
N LYS A 278 8.47 5.46 -13.16
CA LYS A 278 8.68 4.73 -14.40
C LYS A 278 8.53 3.22 -14.16
N ASN A 279 8.01 2.53 -15.17
CA ASN A 279 8.17 1.08 -15.28
C ASN A 279 9.59 0.80 -15.78
N SER A 280 10.54 0.67 -14.86
CA SER A 280 11.74 -0.16 -15.07
C SER A 280 11.29 -1.62 -15.13
#